data_AF-A0A1I0YDA8-F1
#
_entry.id   AF-A0A1I0YDA8-F1
#
_cell.length_a   1.000
_cell.length_b   1.000
_cell.length_c   1.000
_cell.angle_alpha   90.00
_cell.angle_beta   90.00
_cell.angle_gamma   90.00
#
_symmetry.space_group_name_H-M   'P 1'
#
loop_
_entity.id
_entity.type
_entity.pdbx_description
1 polymer ?
#
loop_
_entity_poly.entity_id
_entity_poly.type
_entity_poly.pdbx_seq_one_letter_code
_entity_poly.pdbx_strand_id
1 'polypeptide(L)'
;MKTLATTLFCAALAVPAFAASHEDVSAEAVAKIETTLADMKCQMDPDDIEMTEDGGYDLDDVICEGGQQYDIELDAEFKEVGRRAE
;
A
#
# COMPACT_ATOMS: atom_id res chain seq x y z
N MET A 1 1.88 -54.05 1.00
CA MET A 1 0.42 -53.79 0.93
C MET A 1 0.26 -52.32 0.57
N LYS A 2 -0.44 -52.04 -0.54
CA LYS A 2 -0.74 -50.69 -1.01
C LYS A 2 -1.93 -50.17 -0.22
N THR A 3 -1.78 -49.07 0.50
CA THR A 3 -2.90 -48.28 1.02
C THR A 3 -2.87 -46.90 0.36
N LEU A 4 -3.89 -46.66 -0.46
CA LEU A 4 -4.30 -45.33 -0.92
C LEU A 4 -4.67 -44.46 0.29
N ALA A 5 -4.32 -43.17 0.24
CA ALA A 5 -5.13 -42.11 0.81
C ALA A 5 -4.77 -40.77 0.14
N THR A 6 -5.63 -40.35 -0.79
CA THR A 6 -5.66 -39.01 -1.38
C THR A 6 -5.83 -37.97 -0.27
N THR A 7 -4.88 -37.06 -0.12
CA THR A 7 -5.01 -35.92 0.80
C THR A 7 -5.36 -34.68 -0.01
N LEU A 8 -6.63 -34.29 0.03
CA LEU A 8 -7.09 -32.97 -0.40
C LEU A 8 -6.69 -31.98 0.70
N PHE A 9 -5.68 -31.14 0.45
CA PHE A 9 -5.33 -30.05 1.34
C PHE A 9 -5.82 -28.74 0.73
N CYS A 10 -7.05 -28.36 1.07
CA CYS A 10 -7.46 -26.97 1.01
C CYS A 10 -6.68 -26.21 2.09
N ALA A 11 -5.61 -25.52 1.71
CA ALA A 11 -5.13 -24.39 2.47
C ALA A 11 -5.51 -23.13 1.71
N ALA A 12 -6.51 -22.44 2.24
CA ALA A 12 -6.67 -21.01 2.04
C ALA A 12 -5.28 -20.38 2.19
N LEU A 13 -4.80 -19.69 1.16
CA LEU A 13 -3.60 -18.88 1.32
C LEU A 13 -3.93 -17.86 2.39
N ALA A 14 -3.28 -18.06 3.52
CA ALA A 14 -3.25 -17.18 4.65
C ALA A 14 -2.98 -15.76 4.15
N VAL A 15 -3.88 -14.83 4.46
CA VAL A 15 -3.54 -13.41 4.53
C VAL A 15 -2.75 -13.27 5.84
N PRO A 16 -1.42 -13.13 5.81
CA PRO A 16 -0.66 -12.98 7.03
C PRO A 16 -0.73 -11.51 7.43
N ALA A 17 -1.33 -11.29 8.61
CA ALA A 17 -0.96 -10.27 9.59
C ALA A 17 -0.50 -8.91 9.04
N PHE A 18 -1.43 -7.94 9.07
CA PHE A 18 -1.12 -6.51 9.16
C PHE A 18 -0.22 -6.29 10.39
N ALA A 19 1.09 -6.31 10.18
CA ALA A 19 2.06 -5.97 11.19
C ALA A 19 1.95 -4.47 11.42
N ALA A 20 1.49 -4.12 12.62
CA ALA A 20 1.38 -2.75 13.08
C ALA A 20 2.79 -2.17 13.27
N SER A 21 3.16 -1.27 12.36
CA SER A 21 4.21 -0.26 12.54
C SER A 21 3.93 0.94 11.62
N HIS A 22 2.73 1.51 11.74
CA HIS A 22 2.40 2.85 11.23
C HIS A 22 2.04 3.70 12.45
N GLU A 23 3.03 4.24 13.17
CA GLU A 23 2.75 4.90 14.45
C GLU A 23 1.90 6.18 14.31
N ASP A 24 1.78 6.75 13.09
CA ASP A 24 0.96 7.94 12.81
C ASP A 24 -0.10 7.79 11.70
N VAL A 25 -0.08 6.72 10.90
CA VAL A 25 -1.03 6.50 9.79
C VAL A 25 -1.91 5.27 10.05
N SER A 26 -3.23 5.42 9.98
CA SER A 26 -4.13 4.28 10.21
C SER A 26 -4.05 3.24 9.09
N ALA A 27 -4.23 1.96 9.40
CA ALA A 27 -4.28 0.90 8.38
C ALA A 27 -5.39 1.10 7.33
N GLU A 28 -6.48 1.79 7.70
CA GLU A 28 -7.54 2.18 6.76
C GLU A 28 -7.03 3.23 5.76
N ALA A 29 -6.28 4.23 6.23
CA ALA A 29 -5.66 5.24 5.38
C ALA A 29 -4.66 4.60 4.42
N VAL A 30 -3.80 3.70 4.90
CA VAL A 30 -2.84 2.96 4.07
C VAL A 30 -3.54 2.20 2.95
N ALA A 31 -4.56 1.40 3.27
CA ALA A 31 -5.31 0.64 2.27
C ALA A 31 -5.99 1.54 1.23
N LYS A 32 -6.44 2.73 1.65
CA LYS A 32 -7.03 3.72 0.74
C LYS A 32 -5.97 4.35 -0.17
N ILE A 33 -4.79 4.67 0.36
CA ILE A 33 -3.65 5.17 -0.42
C ILE A 33 -3.19 4.13 -1.44
N GLU A 34 -3.00 2.87 -1.04
CA GLU A 34 -2.63 1.77 -1.93
C GLU A 34 -3.65 1.59 -3.07
N THR A 35 -4.95 1.73 -2.77
CA THR A 35 -6.01 1.68 -3.78
C THR A 35 -5.89 2.85 -4.78
N THR A 36 -5.70 4.07 -4.28
CA THR A 36 -5.50 5.27 -5.10
C THR A 36 -4.26 5.13 -6.00
N LEU A 37 -3.13 4.66 -5.45
CA LEU A 37 -1.91 4.41 -6.20
C LEU A 37 -2.12 3.33 -7.27
N ALA A 38 -2.79 2.23 -6.94
CA ALA A 38 -3.09 1.16 -7.91
C ALA A 38 -3.93 1.65 -9.09
N ASP A 39 -4.93 2.51 -8.85
CA ASP A 39 -5.74 3.14 -9.91
C ASP A 39 -4.88 4.04 -10.84
N MET A 40 -3.82 4.65 -10.29
CA MET A 40 -2.83 5.43 -11.04
C MET A 40 -1.72 4.56 -11.66
N LYS A 41 -1.76 3.23 -11.46
CA LYS A 41 -0.69 2.29 -11.80
C LYS A 41 0.65 2.63 -11.14
N CYS A 42 0.58 3.01 -9.88
CA CYS A 42 1.72 3.29 -9.02
C CYS A 42 1.73 2.34 -7.82
N GLN A 43 2.89 2.24 -7.18
CA GLN A 43 3.11 1.47 -5.96
C GLN A 43 4.17 2.19 -5.10
N MET A 44 4.16 1.94 -3.80
CA MET A 44 5.16 2.47 -2.86
C MET A 44 5.32 1.49 -1.68
N ASP A 45 6.31 1.74 -0.81
CA ASP A 45 6.36 1.09 0.51
C ASP A 45 5.47 1.85 1.50
N PRO A 46 4.51 1.21 2.20
CA PRO A 46 3.69 1.88 3.21
C PRO A 46 4.47 2.57 4.33
N ASP A 47 5.71 2.14 4.59
CA ASP A 47 6.60 2.77 5.58
C ASP A 47 7.04 4.18 5.17
N ASP A 48 6.91 4.54 3.87
CA ASP A 48 7.26 5.86 3.31
C ASP A 48 6.04 6.81 3.25
N ILE A 49 4.96 6.51 4.00
CA ILE A 49 3.77 7.37 4.12
C ILE A 49 3.91 8.25 5.38
N GLU A 50 3.93 9.56 5.19
CA GLU A 50 3.92 10.54 6.28
C GLU A 50 2.59 11.32 6.34
N MET A 51 2.01 11.49 7.53
CA MET A 51 0.81 12.34 7.69
C MET A 51 1.23 13.80 7.87
N THR A 52 0.66 14.71 7.08
CA THR A 52 0.95 16.14 7.21
C THR A 52 0.24 16.77 8.40
N GLU A 53 0.72 17.92 8.89
CA GLU A 53 0.06 18.66 9.98
C GLU A 53 -1.39 19.08 9.65
N ASP A 54 -1.72 19.21 8.37
CA ASP A 54 -3.04 19.55 7.85
C ASP A 54 -3.98 18.33 7.67
N GLY A 55 -3.50 17.13 8.03
CA GLY A 55 -4.25 15.87 7.94
C GLY A 55 -4.26 15.23 6.55
N GLY A 56 -3.40 15.71 5.64
CA GLY A 56 -3.08 15.07 4.37
C GLY A 56 -1.96 14.04 4.51
N TYR A 57 -1.39 13.62 3.37
CA TYR A 57 -0.33 12.63 3.34
C TYR A 57 0.75 13.00 2.32
N ASP A 58 2.01 12.92 2.74
CA ASP A 58 3.17 12.91 1.86
C ASP A 58 3.53 11.46 1.56
N LEU A 59 3.64 11.12 0.27
CA LEU A 59 4.02 9.81 -0.22
C LEU A 59 5.36 9.94 -0.94
N ASP A 60 6.42 9.40 -0.34
CA ASP A 60 7.75 9.41 -0.93
C ASP A 60 8.00 8.13 -1.75
N ASP A 61 8.99 8.18 -2.67
CA ASP A 61 9.45 7.02 -3.46
C ASP A 61 8.34 6.28 -4.27
N VAL A 62 7.27 6.98 -4.68
CA VAL A 62 6.16 6.38 -5.43
C VAL A 62 6.62 5.98 -6.84
N ILE A 63 6.66 4.68 -7.12
CA ILE A 63 7.04 4.14 -8.44
C ILE A 63 5.79 3.93 -9.30
N CYS A 64 5.70 4.64 -10.42
CA CYS A 64 4.59 4.51 -11.38
C CYS A 64 4.98 3.72 -12.65
N GLU A 65 3.98 3.40 -13.47
CA GLU A 65 4.15 2.77 -14.79
C GLU A 65 5.27 3.47 -15.58
N GLY A 66 6.25 2.68 -16.07
CA GLY A 66 7.47 3.21 -16.69
C GLY A 66 8.68 3.28 -15.76
N GLY A 67 8.49 3.01 -14.46
CA GLY A 67 9.57 2.91 -13.47
C GLY A 67 10.10 4.27 -12.99
N GLN A 68 9.36 5.34 -13.23
CA GLN A 68 9.69 6.67 -12.71
C GLN A 68 9.22 6.79 -11.26
N GLN A 69 10.06 7.41 -10.43
CA GLN A 69 9.76 7.71 -9.04
C GLN A 69 9.24 9.15 -8.88
N TYR A 70 8.33 9.32 -7.93
CA TYR A 70 7.70 10.59 -7.63
C TYR A 70 7.45 10.74 -6.14
N ASP A 71 7.51 11.98 -5.68
CA ASP A 71 6.90 12.40 -4.42
C ASP A 71 5.49 12.91 -4.73
N ILE A 72 4.49 12.38 -4.04
CA ILE A 72 3.07 12.72 -4.24
C ILE A 72 2.49 13.24 -2.93
N GLU A 73 1.84 14.40 -2.99
CA GLU A 73 1.10 14.97 -1.86
C GLU A 73 -0.40 14.71 -2.04
N LEU A 74 -1.04 14.17 -1.02
CA LEU A 74 -2.48 13.95 -0.94
C LEU A 74 -3.13 14.87 0.10
N ASP A 75 -4.31 15.40 -0.22
CA ASP A 75 -5.16 16.08 0.78
C ASP A 75 -5.81 15.08 1.77
N ALA A 76 -6.51 15.61 2.78
CA ALA A 76 -7.22 14.80 3.77
C ALA A 76 -8.33 13.91 3.17
N GLU A 77 -8.79 14.23 1.96
CA GLU A 77 -9.73 13.43 1.18
C GLU A 77 -9.04 12.38 0.28
N PHE A 78 -7.72 12.25 0.35
CA PHE A 78 -6.86 11.33 -0.41
C PHE A 78 -6.79 11.65 -1.90
N LYS A 79 -6.92 12.94 -2.26
CA LYS A 79 -6.75 13.41 -3.63
C LYS A 79 -5.36 13.98 -3.81
N GLU A 80 -4.75 13.68 -4.94
CA GLU A 80 -3.48 14.29 -5.34
C GLU A 80 -3.63 15.81 -5.47
N VAL A 81 -2.83 16.53 -4.68
CA VAL A 81 -2.70 17.99 -4.71
C VAL A 81 -1.32 18.44 -5.15
N GLY A 82 -0.33 17.55 -5.13
CA GLY A 82 1.03 17.80 -5.58
C GLY A 82 1.72 16.55 -6.13
N ARG A 83 2.63 16.75 -7.10
CA ARG A 83 3.50 15.71 -7.65
C ARG A 83 4.83 16.30 -8.10
N ARG A 84 5.93 15.69 -7.68
CA ARG A 84 7.30 16.03 -8.07
C ARG A 84 8.02 14.77 -8.53
N ALA A 85 8.81 14.85 -9.60
CA ALA A 85 9.71 13.76 -9.97
C ALA A 85 10.99 13.84 -9.13
N GLU A 86 11.48 12.69 -8.67
CA GLU A 86 12.76 12.55 -7.97
C GLU A 86 13.98 12.56 -8.89
#